data_AF-A0A8X7BT89-F1
#
_entry.id   AF-A0A8X7BT89-F1
#
_cell.length_a   1.000
_cell.length_b   1.000
_cell.length_c   1.000
_cell.angle_alpha   90.00
_cell.angle_beta   90.00
_cell.angle_gamma   90.00
#
_symmetry.space_group_name_H-M   'P 1'
#
loop_
_entity.id
_entity.type
_entity.pdbx_description
1 polymer ?
#
loop_
_entity_poly.entity_id
_entity_poly.type
_entity_poly.pdbx_seq_one_letter_code
_entity_poly.pdbx_strand_id
1 'polypeptide(L)'
;MRAECNCETPDLDQIYRSSLVKRTKYFQKLREDLRQRFRNEYLALLVHRGTRRNDALEVGDVVLIGHDNVRRIDWPLGVVLEVYPGKDGVPQVARIRTSHAERIRPFQRLYPLEVSAKTEISVLKASGKASLPVEKTPESSTDHVLDSPTDYAPDSPVESTDNSEEKPPTETRLERTIKIPRKLNL
;
A
#
# COMPACT_ATOMS: atom_id res chain seq x y z
N MET A 1 -2.11 -70.24 41.77
CA MET A 1 -1.57 -69.93 40.42
C MET A 1 -2.53 -68.95 39.76
N ARG A 2 -2.13 -67.68 39.60
CA ARG A 2 -2.89 -66.70 38.81
C ARG A 2 -2.15 -66.55 37.47
N ALA A 3 -2.84 -66.78 36.37
CA ALA A 3 -2.34 -66.46 35.05
C ALA A 3 -2.50 -64.96 34.83
N GLU A 4 -1.40 -64.26 34.57
CA GLU A 4 -1.41 -62.88 34.09
C GLU A 4 -1.66 -62.91 32.59
N CYS A 5 -2.86 -62.50 32.18
CA CYS A 5 -3.20 -62.32 30.78
C CYS A 5 -2.65 -60.97 30.31
N ASN A 6 -1.40 -60.95 29.84
CA ASN A 6 -0.87 -59.83 29.06
C ASN A 6 -1.42 -59.91 27.63
N CYS A 7 -2.67 -59.48 27.42
CA CYS A 7 -3.13 -59.13 26.08
C CYS A 7 -2.96 -57.62 25.87
N GLU A 8 -1.73 -57.19 25.57
CA GLU A 8 -1.59 -55.98 24.77
C GLU A 8 -2.26 -56.27 23.42
N THR A 9 -3.15 -55.39 22.96
CA THR A 9 -3.82 -55.54 21.65
C THR A 9 -3.11 -54.64 20.61
N PRO A 10 -1.94 -55.04 20.09
CA PRO A 10 -1.16 -54.22 19.15
C PRO A 10 -1.89 -53.98 17.82
N ASP A 11 -2.81 -54.86 17.46
CA ASP A 11 -3.54 -54.80 16.19
C ASP A 11 -4.50 -53.59 16.13
N LEU A 12 -5.23 -53.30 17.21
CA LEU A 12 -6.11 -52.13 17.29
C LEU A 12 -5.33 -50.82 17.21
N ASP A 13 -4.17 -50.77 17.86
CA ASP A 13 -3.29 -49.61 17.86
C ASP A 13 -2.65 -49.38 16.48
N GLN A 14 -2.31 -50.46 15.76
CA GLN A 14 -1.85 -50.39 14.36
C GLN A 14 -2.94 -49.90 13.40
N ILE A 15 -4.18 -50.39 13.55
CA ILE A 15 -5.34 -49.93 12.77
C ILE A 15 -5.59 -48.44 13.04
N TYR A 16 -5.59 -48.02 14.31
CA TYR A 16 -5.78 -46.63 14.71
C TYR A 16 -4.68 -45.72 14.13
N ARG A 17 -3.40 -46.09 14.26
CA ARG A 17 -2.28 -45.38 13.63
C ARG A 17 -2.46 -45.25 12.13
N SER A 18 -2.82 -46.33 11.43
CA SER A 18 -2.98 -46.31 9.98
C SER A 18 -4.14 -45.38 9.55
N SER A 19 -5.26 -45.38 10.28
CA SER A 19 -6.42 -44.54 9.99
C SER A 19 -6.16 -43.06 10.28
N LEU A 20 -5.45 -42.74 11.37
CA LEU A 20 -5.03 -41.38 11.70
C LEU A 20 -4.03 -40.85 10.66
N VAL A 21 -3.04 -41.65 10.26
CA VAL A 21 -2.08 -41.26 9.21
C VAL A 21 -2.77 -41.03 7.86
N LYS A 22 -3.78 -41.86 7.51
CA LYS A 22 -4.59 -41.63 6.31
C LYS A 22 -5.36 -40.31 6.40
N ARG A 23 -6.00 -40.04 7.55
CA ARG A 23 -6.78 -38.81 7.76
C ARG A 23 -5.90 -37.56 7.75
N THR A 24 -4.72 -37.59 8.38
CA THR A 24 -3.78 -36.46 8.36
C THR A 24 -3.23 -36.21 6.96
N LYS A 25 -2.85 -37.27 6.22
CA LYS A 25 -2.46 -37.15 4.80
C LYS A 25 -3.57 -36.56 3.94
N TYR A 26 -4.82 -36.99 4.16
CA TYR A 26 -5.99 -36.41 3.48
C TYR A 26 -6.14 -34.92 3.77
N PHE A 27 -6.06 -34.49 5.03
CA PHE A 27 -6.14 -33.06 5.37
C PHE A 27 -4.98 -32.24 4.81
N GLN A 28 -3.77 -32.80 4.80
CA GLN A 28 -2.61 -32.17 4.17
C GLN A 28 -2.85 -31.96 2.68
N LYS A 29 -3.35 -32.99 1.98
CA LYS A 29 -3.72 -32.90 0.57
C LYS A 29 -4.81 -31.86 0.34
N LEU A 30 -5.89 -31.90 1.11
CA LEU A 30 -6.99 -30.94 0.99
C LEU A 30 -6.53 -29.50 1.20
N ARG A 31 -5.64 -29.26 2.18
CA ARG A 31 -5.04 -27.94 2.43
C ARG A 31 -4.20 -27.49 1.24
N GLU A 32 -3.40 -28.39 0.66
CA GLU A 32 -2.58 -28.07 -0.51
C GLU A 32 -3.45 -27.78 -1.73
N ASP A 33 -4.47 -28.61 -1.99
CA ASP A 33 -5.42 -28.41 -3.08
C ASP A 33 -6.16 -27.07 -2.94
N LEU A 34 -6.64 -26.74 -1.74
CA LEU A 34 -7.28 -25.45 -1.45
C LEU A 34 -6.31 -24.29 -1.69
N ARG A 35 -5.07 -24.40 -1.19
CA ARG A 35 -4.04 -23.37 -1.39
C ARG A 35 -3.70 -23.19 -2.86
N GLN A 36 -3.64 -24.27 -3.64
CA GLN A 36 -3.38 -24.21 -5.07
C GLN A 36 -4.53 -23.54 -5.83
N ARG A 37 -5.78 -23.92 -5.56
CA ARG A 37 -6.95 -23.29 -6.17
C ARG A 37 -7.04 -21.81 -5.81
N PHE A 38 -6.92 -21.49 -4.53
CA PHE A 38 -6.91 -20.11 -4.06
C PHE A 38 -5.80 -19.31 -4.76
N ARG A 39 -4.58 -19.83 -4.82
CA ARG A 39 -3.47 -19.16 -5.51
C ARG A 39 -3.76 -18.92 -6.98
N ASN A 40 -4.28 -19.91 -7.69
CA ASN A 40 -4.46 -19.84 -9.14
C ASN A 40 -5.64 -18.95 -9.51
N GLU A 41 -6.74 -19.03 -8.75
CA GLU A 41 -7.97 -18.30 -9.03
C GLU A 41 -7.92 -16.90 -8.44
N TYR A 42 -7.63 -16.75 -7.15
CA TYR A 42 -7.68 -15.45 -6.47
C TYR A 42 -6.59 -14.50 -6.98
N LEU A 43 -5.33 -14.92 -7.09
CA LEU A 43 -4.27 -14.02 -7.58
C LEU A 43 -4.48 -13.64 -9.05
N ALA A 44 -5.04 -14.54 -9.87
CA ALA A 44 -5.38 -14.22 -11.26
C ALA A 44 -6.52 -13.20 -11.33
N LEU A 45 -7.57 -13.39 -10.52
CA LEU A 45 -8.67 -12.44 -10.37
C LEU A 45 -8.17 -11.08 -9.88
N LEU A 46 -7.27 -11.07 -8.90
CA LEU A 46 -6.69 -9.86 -8.32
C LEU A 46 -5.92 -9.05 -9.37
N VAL A 47 -5.11 -9.73 -10.21
CA VAL A 47 -4.38 -9.08 -11.31
C VAL A 47 -5.33 -8.55 -12.39
N HIS A 48 -6.38 -9.31 -12.71
CA HIS A 48 -7.40 -8.88 -13.66
C HIS A 48 -8.15 -7.65 -13.15
N ARG A 49 -8.51 -7.62 -11.86
CA ARG A 49 -9.18 -6.49 -11.19
C ARG A 49 -8.26 -5.27 -11.13
N GLY A 50 -7.00 -5.42 -10.72
CA GLY A 50 -6.04 -4.30 -10.68
C GLY A 50 -5.72 -3.67 -12.04
N THR A 51 -5.98 -4.39 -13.14
CA THR A 51 -5.90 -3.81 -14.50
C THR A 51 -7.07 -2.87 -14.81
N ARG A 52 -8.22 -3.03 -14.13
CA ARG A 52 -9.37 -2.12 -14.22
C ARG A 52 -9.04 -0.90 -13.33
N ARG A 53 -8.47 0.13 -13.96
CA ARG A 53 -7.73 1.28 -13.40
C ARG A 53 -8.50 2.25 -12.48
N ASN A 54 -9.43 1.82 -11.63
CA ASN A 54 -10.28 2.76 -10.86
C ASN A 54 -10.51 2.44 -9.38
N ASP A 55 -9.91 1.39 -8.82
CA ASP A 55 -9.92 1.24 -7.38
C ASP A 55 -8.91 2.25 -6.82
N ALA A 56 -9.42 3.37 -6.29
CA ALA A 56 -8.62 4.41 -5.68
C ALA A 56 -7.93 3.82 -4.44
N LEU A 57 -6.64 3.48 -4.55
CA LEU A 57 -5.84 3.11 -3.38
C LEU A 57 -5.72 4.33 -2.47
N GLU A 58 -5.93 4.10 -1.19
CA GLU A 58 -5.81 5.13 -0.17
C GLU A 58 -4.64 4.83 0.76
N VAL A 59 -4.22 5.87 1.48
CA VAL A 59 -3.22 5.71 2.52
C VAL A 59 -3.75 4.76 3.61
N GLY A 60 -2.96 3.76 3.96
CA GLY A 60 -3.31 2.72 4.93
C GLY A 60 -3.82 1.41 4.31
N ASP A 61 -4.07 1.36 2.99
CA ASP A 61 -4.50 0.12 2.34
C ASP A 61 -3.37 -0.91 2.23
N VAL A 62 -3.73 -2.19 2.34
CA VAL A 62 -2.81 -3.31 2.18
C VAL A 62 -2.81 -3.78 0.73
N VAL A 63 -1.63 -3.83 0.12
CA VAL A 63 -1.44 -4.12 -1.30
C VAL A 63 -0.40 -5.23 -1.52
N LEU A 64 -0.64 -6.06 -2.53
CA LEU A 64 0.40 -6.93 -3.11
C LEU A 64 1.23 -6.10 -4.11
N ILE A 65 2.55 -6.17 -4.02
CA ILE A 65 3.46 -5.43 -4.89
C ILE A 65 3.98 -6.34 -6.00
N GLY A 66 3.60 -6.06 -7.25
CA GLY A 66 4.02 -6.80 -8.43
C GLY A 66 5.53 -6.75 -8.68
N HIS A 67 6.16 -7.92 -8.86
CA HIS A 67 7.56 -8.05 -9.22
C HIS A 67 7.74 -9.05 -10.37
N ASP A 68 8.45 -8.65 -11.43
CA ASP A 68 8.54 -9.45 -12.67
C ASP A 68 9.28 -10.78 -12.49
N ASN A 69 10.37 -10.77 -11.71
CA ASN A 69 11.23 -11.96 -11.55
C ASN A 69 10.79 -12.91 -10.42
N VAL A 70 9.58 -12.73 -9.87
CA VAL A 70 9.11 -13.48 -8.71
C VAL A 70 7.70 -14.00 -9.00
N ARG A 71 7.42 -15.23 -8.58
CA ARG A 71 6.08 -15.82 -8.73
C ARG A 71 5.07 -14.94 -7.99
N ARG A 72 3.85 -14.84 -8.51
CA ARG A 72 2.81 -13.96 -7.93
C ARG A 72 2.50 -14.25 -6.45
N ILE A 73 2.63 -15.50 -6.02
CA ILE A 73 2.44 -15.89 -4.61
C ILE A 73 3.54 -15.36 -3.70
N ASP A 74 4.74 -15.14 -4.25
CA ASP A 74 5.91 -14.68 -3.53
C ASP A 74 6.07 -13.15 -3.67
N TRP A 75 5.08 -12.46 -4.25
CA TRP A 75 5.07 -11.00 -4.32
C TRP A 75 4.97 -10.39 -2.92
N PRO A 76 5.80 -9.38 -2.61
CA PRO A 76 5.82 -8.80 -1.28
C PRO A 76 4.51 -8.08 -0.98
N LEU A 77 4.06 -8.23 0.27
CA LEU A 77 2.97 -7.46 0.82
C LEU A 77 3.48 -6.09 1.30
N GLY A 78 2.65 -5.06 1.21
CA GLY A 78 2.98 -3.76 1.76
C GLY A 78 1.75 -2.92 2.12
N VAL A 79 2.00 -1.86 2.88
CA VAL A 79 0.99 -0.87 3.28
C VAL A 79 1.28 0.45 2.60
N VAL A 80 0.27 1.06 1.99
CA VAL A 80 0.40 2.37 1.35
C VAL A 80 0.62 3.45 2.42
N LEU A 81 1.72 4.18 2.32
CA LEU A 81 2.04 5.29 3.22
C LEU A 81 1.61 6.65 2.64
N GLU A 82 1.79 6.82 1.33
CA GLU A 82 1.57 8.09 0.66
C GLU A 82 1.25 7.85 -0.81
N VAL A 83 0.41 8.72 -1.39
CA VAL A 83 -0.02 8.65 -2.78
C VAL A 83 0.38 9.94 -3.48
N TYR A 84 1.10 9.82 -4.59
CA TYR A 84 1.54 10.94 -5.41
C TYR A 84 0.65 11.04 -6.67
N PRO A 85 -0.15 12.11 -6.79
CA PRO A 85 -0.92 12.38 -7.99
C PRO A 85 -0.01 12.82 -9.14
N GLY A 86 -0.41 12.48 -10.37
CA GLY A 86 0.20 12.99 -11.59
C GLY A 86 -0.26 14.42 -11.91
N LYS A 87 0.15 14.92 -13.07
CA LYS A 87 -0.22 16.28 -13.55
C LYS A 87 -1.73 16.48 -13.70
N ASP A 88 -2.45 15.41 -14.00
CA ASP A 88 -3.90 15.41 -14.18
C ASP A 88 -4.66 15.23 -12.84
N GLY A 89 -3.96 15.24 -11.70
CA GLY A 89 -4.55 14.98 -10.37
C GLY A 89 -4.84 13.51 -10.08
N VAL A 90 -4.68 12.62 -11.07
CA VAL A 90 -4.92 11.18 -10.92
C VAL A 90 -3.74 10.51 -10.21
N PRO A 91 -3.97 9.69 -9.16
CA PRO A 91 -2.94 8.90 -8.51
C PRO A 91 -2.17 8.01 -9.49
N GLN A 92 -0.85 8.17 -9.57
CA GLN A 92 -0.01 7.36 -10.46
C GLN A 92 0.99 6.50 -9.69
N VAL A 93 1.48 7.00 -8.57
CA VAL A 93 2.59 6.39 -7.82
C VAL A 93 2.28 6.42 -6.33
N ALA A 94 2.60 5.36 -5.61
CA ALA A 94 2.50 5.30 -4.16
C ALA A 94 3.85 4.98 -3.51
N ARG A 95 4.06 5.52 -2.32
CA ARG A 95 5.10 5.07 -1.39
C ARG A 95 4.51 3.99 -0.50
N ILE A 96 5.14 2.82 -0.47
CA ILE A 96 4.65 1.63 0.23
C ILE A 96 5.70 1.17 1.22
N ARG A 97 5.27 0.74 2.40
CA ARG A 97 6.12 0.06 3.39
C ARG A 97 5.95 -1.44 3.27
N THR A 98 7.03 -2.13 2.94
CA THR A 98 7.15 -3.59 3.05
C THR A 98 7.82 -3.94 4.39
N SER A 99 7.79 -5.21 4.80
CA SER A 99 8.51 -5.73 5.98
C SER A 99 9.99 -5.34 6.01
N HIS A 100 10.64 -5.25 4.84
CA HIS A 100 12.08 -5.01 4.73
C HIS A 100 12.45 -3.56 4.48
N ALA A 101 11.64 -2.82 3.72
CA ALA A 101 11.98 -1.47 3.28
C ALA A 101 10.76 -0.72 2.74
N GLU A 102 10.88 0.60 2.67
CA GLU A 102 9.96 1.44 1.89
C GLU A 102 10.35 1.43 0.41
N ARG A 103 9.35 1.44 -0.46
CA ARG A 103 9.54 1.44 -1.91
C ARG A 103 8.48 2.31 -2.58
N ILE A 104 8.91 3.03 -3.60
CA ILE A 104 8.02 3.79 -4.47
C ILE A 104 7.66 2.91 -5.67
N ARG A 105 6.36 2.76 -5.94
CA ARG A 105 5.86 1.92 -7.05
C ARG A 105 4.67 2.56 -7.75
N PRO A 106 4.57 2.39 -9.08
CA PRO A 106 3.41 2.84 -9.83
C PRO A 106 2.18 2.02 -9.46
N PHE A 107 0.99 2.63 -9.48
CA PHE A 107 -0.29 1.99 -9.15
C PHE A 107 -0.56 0.73 -9.98
N GLN A 108 -0.10 0.70 -11.23
CA GLN A 108 -0.19 -0.48 -12.11
C GLN A 108 0.49 -1.74 -11.55
N ARG A 109 1.41 -1.57 -10.60
CA ARG A 109 2.13 -2.66 -9.92
C ARG A 109 1.58 -2.93 -8.52
N LEU A 110 0.49 -2.28 -8.12
CA LEU A 110 -0.12 -2.42 -6.81
C LEU A 110 -1.48 -3.08 -6.95
N TYR A 111 -1.67 -4.15 -6.18
CA TYR A 111 -2.88 -4.94 -6.21
C TYR A 111 -3.54 -4.86 -4.83
N PRO A 112 -4.59 -4.03 -4.65
CA PRO A 112 -5.27 -3.88 -3.37
C PRO A 112 -5.87 -5.20 -2.90
N LEU A 113 -5.68 -5.53 -1.63
CA LEU A 113 -6.39 -6.63 -0.99
C LEU A 113 -7.72 -6.14 -0.43
N GLU A 114 -8.62 -7.06 -0.09
CA GLU A 114 -9.94 -6.76 0.47
C GLU A 114 -9.89 -6.22 1.92
N VAL A 115 -8.72 -5.76 2.38
CA VAL A 115 -8.48 -5.25 3.73
C VAL A 115 -8.11 -3.78 3.63
N SER A 116 -9.04 -2.91 4.01
CA SER A 116 -8.81 -1.46 4.11
C SER A 116 -8.91 -1.02 5.56
N ALA A 117 -8.02 -0.10 5.96
CA ALA A 117 -8.02 0.50 7.29
C ALA A 117 -9.35 1.22 7.62
N LYS A 118 -10.09 1.68 6.60
CA LYS A 118 -11.39 2.35 6.80
C LYS A 118 -12.51 1.39 7.20
N THR A 119 -12.42 0.12 6.79
CA THR A 119 -13.46 -0.89 7.05
C THR A 119 -13.50 -1.30 8.52
N GLU A 120 -12.34 -1.37 9.18
CA GLU A 120 -12.25 -1.66 10.62
C GLU A 120 -12.90 -0.55 11.47
N ILE A 121 -12.70 0.71 11.07
CA ILE A 121 -13.21 1.88 11.79
C ILE A 121 -14.75 1.98 11.68
N SER A 122 -15.33 1.59 10.54
CA SER A 122 -16.79 1.63 10.35
C SER A 122 -17.51 0.50 11.11
N VAL A 123 -16.93 -0.69 11.18
CA VAL A 123 -17.49 -1.83 11.93
C VAL A 123 -17.46 -1.58 13.44
N LEU A 124 -16.35 -1.05 13.96
CA LEU A 124 -16.23 -0.69 15.38
C LEU A 124 -17.15 0.47 15.77
N LYS A 125 -17.37 1.44 14.86
CA LYS A 125 -18.27 2.58 15.08
C LYS A 125 -19.75 2.18 15.03
N ALA A 126 -20.12 1.11 14.31
CA ALA A 126 -21.48 0.59 14.27
C ALA A 126 -21.89 -0.16 15.55
N SER A 127 -20.93 -0.65 16.35
CA SER A 127 -21.17 -1.49 17.53
C SER A 127 -21.17 -0.73 18.88
N GLY A 128 -20.98 0.59 18.91
CA GLY A 128 -20.77 1.33 20.17
C GLY A 128 -21.77 2.45 20.45
N LYS A 129 -22.91 2.12 21.08
CA LYS A 129 -23.63 3.04 21.98
C LYS A 129 -23.65 2.45 23.39
N ALA A 130 -22.69 2.86 24.22
CA ALA A 130 -22.81 2.90 25.67
C ALA A 130 -21.81 3.94 26.17
N SER A 131 -22.34 5.06 26.68
CA SER A 131 -21.60 6.21 27.22
C SER A 131 -21.27 6.00 28.71
N LEU A 132 -20.30 6.79 29.23
CA LEU A 132 -20.26 7.54 30.51
C LEU A 132 -18.78 7.71 30.98
N PRO A 133 -18.40 8.72 31.81
CA PRO A 133 -18.81 10.12 31.87
C PRO A 133 -17.61 11.12 31.87
N VAL A 134 -17.97 12.40 31.74
CA VAL A 134 -17.18 13.65 31.70
C VAL A 134 -16.38 13.93 32.98
N GLU A 135 -15.21 14.55 32.86
CA GLU A 135 -14.68 15.51 33.86
C GLU A 135 -14.29 16.83 33.18
N LYS A 136 -14.69 17.95 33.80
CA LYS A 136 -14.66 19.32 33.29
C LYS A 136 -13.40 20.09 33.73
N THR A 137 -12.99 20.99 32.82
CA THR A 137 -12.26 22.29 32.87
C THR A 137 -11.85 22.91 34.23
N PRO A 138 -10.79 23.75 34.31
CA PRO A 138 -10.79 25.12 33.73
C PRO A 138 -9.47 25.59 33.07
N GLU A 139 -9.48 26.25 31.89
CA GLU A 139 -9.39 27.70 31.62
C GLU A 139 -8.23 28.48 32.27
N SER A 140 -7.36 29.10 31.45
CA SER A 140 -6.81 30.44 31.71
C SER A 140 -6.32 31.07 30.41
N SER A 141 -6.94 32.20 30.10
CA SER A 141 -6.62 33.22 29.10
C SER A 141 -5.29 33.92 29.38
N THR A 142 -4.70 34.53 28.35
CA THR A 142 -4.46 35.99 28.31
C THR A 142 -3.90 36.42 26.95
N ASP A 143 -4.55 37.44 26.41
CA ASP A 143 -4.24 38.17 25.19
C ASP A 143 -2.99 39.05 25.34
N HIS A 144 -2.25 39.27 24.25
CA HIS A 144 -1.53 40.54 24.04
C HIS A 144 -1.44 40.87 22.54
N VAL A 145 -2.24 41.86 22.13
CA VAL A 145 -2.08 42.69 20.92
C VAL A 145 -1.33 43.96 21.32
N LEU A 146 -0.37 44.41 20.51
CA LEU A 146 0.23 45.77 20.40
C LEU A 146 1.14 45.72 19.14
N ASP A 147 0.70 46.13 17.94
CA ASP A 147 0.53 47.48 17.35
C ASP A 147 1.84 48.18 16.89
N SER A 148 2.04 48.14 15.54
CA SER A 148 2.58 49.15 14.60
C SER A 148 4.00 49.76 14.79
N PRO A 149 4.47 50.69 13.92
CA PRO A 149 4.95 50.48 12.55
C PRO A 149 6.30 51.19 12.31
N THR A 150 7.07 50.86 11.24
CA THR A 150 8.01 51.87 10.71
C THR A 150 8.28 51.70 9.22
N ASP A 151 7.97 52.78 8.51
CA ASP A 151 8.29 53.11 7.13
C ASP A 151 9.79 53.04 6.84
N TYR A 152 10.16 52.50 5.68
CA TYR A 152 11.31 53.00 4.92
C TYR A 152 11.16 52.66 3.43
N ALA A 153 10.94 53.70 2.64
CA ALA A 153 11.25 53.83 1.22
C ALA A 153 11.58 55.33 1.00
N PRO A 154 12.19 55.78 -0.12
CA PRO A 154 12.85 55.06 -1.22
C PRO A 154 14.28 55.63 -1.51
N ASP A 155 15.06 54.98 -2.40
CA ASP A 155 15.78 55.65 -3.51
C ASP A 155 16.62 54.67 -4.36
N SER A 156 16.12 54.38 -5.58
CA SER A 156 16.74 54.62 -6.91
C SER A 156 18.12 54.01 -7.32
N PRO A 157 18.51 54.02 -8.62
CA PRO A 157 18.44 52.86 -9.51
C PRO A 157 19.79 52.46 -10.14
N VAL A 158 19.95 51.21 -10.60
CA VAL A 158 21.03 50.87 -11.54
C VAL A 158 20.59 49.85 -12.59
N GLU A 159 21.03 50.14 -13.80
CA GLU A 159 20.60 49.67 -15.11
C GLU A 159 21.27 48.35 -15.55
N SER A 160 20.54 47.61 -16.40
CA SER A 160 20.98 46.82 -17.56
C SER A 160 22.19 45.86 -17.46
N THR A 161 21.95 44.59 -17.78
CA THR A 161 22.27 44.05 -19.12
C THR A 161 21.56 42.71 -19.33
N ASP A 162 20.74 42.70 -20.38
CA ASP A 162 20.12 41.56 -21.01
C ASP A 162 21.19 40.81 -21.83
N ASN A 163 21.30 39.50 -21.65
CA ASN A 163 21.93 38.66 -22.66
C ASN A 163 21.19 37.32 -22.75
N SER A 164 19.94 37.42 -23.18
CA SER A 164 19.14 36.32 -23.70
C SER A 164 19.61 35.98 -25.11
N GLU A 165 20.66 35.18 -25.24
CA GLU A 165 21.08 34.67 -26.55
C GLU A 165 20.06 33.60 -27.01
N GLU A 166 18.92 34.04 -27.57
CA GLU A 166 17.92 33.18 -28.19
C GLU A 166 18.48 32.56 -29.46
N LYS A 167 18.91 31.29 -29.37
CA LYS A 167 19.15 30.46 -30.56
C LYS A 167 17.85 30.28 -31.34
N PRO A 168 17.86 30.40 -32.68
CA PRO A 168 16.66 30.29 -33.48
C PRO A 168 16.02 28.89 -33.33
N PRO A 169 14.68 28.81 -33.40
CA PRO A 169 13.96 27.55 -33.33
C PRO A 169 14.44 26.61 -34.45
N THR A 170 14.82 25.39 -34.07
CA THR A 170 15.17 24.34 -35.04
C THR A 170 13.89 23.78 -35.64
N GLU A 171 13.59 24.19 -36.86
CA GLU A 171 12.48 23.68 -37.65
C GLU A 171 12.91 22.44 -38.44
N THR A 172 12.02 21.46 -38.50
CA THR A 172 12.19 20.31 -39.41
C THR A 172 11.82 20.71 -40.84
N ARG A 173 12.17 19.88 -41.83
CA ARG A 173 11.77 20.03 -43.25
C ARG A 173 10.24 20.13 -43.49
N LEU A 174 9.43 19.91 -42.46
CA LEU A 174 7.97 19.98 -42.45
C LEU A 174 7.46 21.09 -41.51
N GLU A 175 8.27 22.12 -41.23
CA GLU A 175 7.92 23.30 -40.41
C GLU A 175 7.45 22.98 -38.97
N ARG A 176 7.87 21.83 -38.42
CA ARG A 176 7.58 21.50 -37.02
C ARG A 176 8.67 22.03 -36.11
N THR A 177 8.29 22.80 -35.08
CA THR A 177 9.19 23.34 -34.06
C THR A 177 9.56 22.27 -33.03
N ILE A 178 10.85 21.99 -32.85
CA ILE A 178 11.36 21.06 -31.84
C ILE A 178 11.73 21.83 -30.57
N LYS A 179 11.14 21.48 -29.41
CA LYS A 179 11.53 22.02 -28.09
C LYS A 179 12.64 21.16 -27.48
N ILE A 180 13.83 21.73 -27.31
CA ILE A 180 14.97 21.05 -26.68
C ILE A 180 14.79 21.08 -25.14
N PRO A 181 14.92 19.94 -24.43
CA PRO A 181 14.81 19.92 -22.96
C PRO A 181 16.01 20.64 -22.32
N ARG A 182 15.75 21.50 -21.32
CA ARG A 182 16.80 22.17 -20.54
C ARG A 182 17.39 21.19 -19.52
N LYS A 183 18.72 21.09 -19.48
CA LYS A 183 19.42 20.40 -18.39
C LYS A 183 19.32 21.26 -17.12
N LEU A 184 18.90 20.65 -16.02
CA LEU A 184 19.00 21.25 -14.69
C LEU A 184 20.45 21.08 -14.23
N ASN A 185 21.10 22.17 -13.85
CA ASN A 185 22.41 22.12 -13.18
C ASN A 185 22.15 21.83 -11.69
N LEU A 186 22.75 20.74 -11.19
CA LEU A 186 22.79 20.35 -9.78
C LEU A 186 23.91 21.10 -9.06
#